data_AF-A0A830CY86-F1
#
_entry.id   AF-A0A830CY86-F1
#
_cell.length_a   1.000
_cell.length_b   1.000
_cell.length_c   1.000
_cell.angle_alpha   90.00
_cell.angle_beta   90.00
_cell.angle_gamma   90.00
#
_symmetry.space_group_name_H-M   'P 1'
#
loop_
_entity.id
_entity.type
_entity.pdbx_description
1 polymer ?
#
loop_
_entity_poly.entity_id
_entity_poly.type
_entity_poly.pdbx_seq_one_letter_code
_entity_poly.pdbx_strand_id
1 'polypeptide(L)' 'MRVVLMEVEPPSVVRYLIGSVIMMLGVVLPVGYMMFRNKRVPSSSSYSKQM' A
#
# COMPACT_ATOMS: atom_id res chain seq x y z
N MET A 1 11.09 -35.89 14.93
CA MET A 1 10.51 -34.99 13.91
C MET A 1 9.00 -35.13 13.95
N ARG A 2 8.28 -34.15 14.51
CA ARG A 2 6.81 -34.13 14.41
C ARG A 2 6.47 -33.54 13.04
N VAL A 3 5.97 -34.38 12.14
CA VAL A 3 5.32 -33.92 10.93
C VAL A 3 3.99 -33.32 11.37
N VAL A 4 3.96 -32.01 11.57
CA VAL A 4 2.71 -31.27 11.69
C VAL A 4 2.15 -31.23 10.27
N LEU A 5 1.35 -32.23 9.92
CA LEU A 5 0.44 -32.14 8.79
C LEU A 5 -0.51 -30.99 9.11
N MET A 6 -0.10 -29.79 8.73
CA MET A 6 -0.99 -28.67 8.61
C MET A 6 -1.99 -29.05 7.51
N GLU A 7 -3.14 -29.58 7.93
CA GLU A 7 -4.40 -29.63 7.19
C GLU A 7 -4.84 -28.17 6.90
N VAL A 8 -3.98 -27.39 6.25
CA VAL A 8 -4.31 -26.07 5.75
C VAL A 8 -5.07 -26.34 4.47
N GLU A 9 -6.40 -26.39 4.62
CA GLU A 9 -7.34 -26.22 3.52
C GLU A 9 -6.73 -25.25 2.50
N PRO A 10 -6.67 -25.59 1.19
CA PRO A 10 -6.00 -24.77 0.20
C PRO A 10 -6.47 -23.33 0.38
N PRO A 11 -5.57 -22.36 0.63
CA PRO A 11 -5.94 -21.02 1.06
C PRO A 11 -6.98 -20.49 0.07
N SER A 12 -8.22 -20.35 0.56
CA SER A 12 -9.35 -20.14 -0.33
C SER A 12 -9.16 -18.84 -1.10
N VAL A 13 -9.67 -18.80 -2.34
CA VAL A 13 -9.59 -17.61 -3.21
C VAL A 13 -10.05 -16.35 -2.47
N VAL A 14 -11.03 -16.49 -1.57
CA VAL A 14 -11.53 -15.43 -0.69
C VAL A 14 -10.42 -14.80 0.17
N ARG A 15 -9.51 -15.59 0.75
CA ARG A 15 -8.39 -15.06 1.55
C ARG A 15 -7.43 -14.22 0.71
N TYR A 16 -7.18 -14.62 -0.54
CA TYR A 16 -6.37 -13.84 -1.47
C TYR A 16 -7.07 -12.54 -1.90
N LEU A 17 -8.39 -12.59 -2.14
CA LEU A 17 -9.17 -11.40 -2.45
C LEU A 17 -9.17 -10.41 -1.28
N ILE A 18 -9.34 -10.88 -0.05
CA ILE A 18 -9.25 -10.04 1.16
C ILE A 18 -7.87 -9.41 1.28
N GLY A 19 -6.79 -10.21 1.14
CA GLY A 19 -5.42 -9.69 1.17
C GLY A 19 -5.16 -8.65 0.07
N SER A 20 -5.67 -8.90 -1.14
CA SER A 20 -5.55 -7.98 -2.27
C SER A 20 -6.25 -6.65 -2.00
N VAL A 21 -7.48 -6.68 -1.47
CA VAL A 21 -8.22 -5.47 -1.08
C VAL A 21 -7.49 -4.70 0.02
N ILE A 22 -6.95 -5.39 1.03
CA ILE A 22 -6.20 -4.74 2.12
C ILE A 22 -4.94 -4.04 1.57
N MET A 23 -4.16 -4.70 0.70
CA MET A 23 -2.98 -4.10 0.07
C MET A 23 -3.36 -2.89 -0.78
N MET A 24 -4.45 -2.98 -1.55
CA MET A 24 -4.95 -1.87 -2.36
C MET A 24 -5.42 -0.71 -1.49
N LEU A 25 -6.23 -0.93 -0.45
CA LEU A 25 -6.66 0.15 0.44
C LEU A 25 -5.47 0.77 1.19
N GLY A 26 -4.54 -0.05 1.67
CA GLY A 26 -3.36 0.39 2.40
C GLY A 26 -2.37 1.22 1.57
N VAL A 27 -2.33 1.07 0.24
CA VAL A 27 -1.44 1.82 -0.64
C VAL A 27 -2.17 2.91 -1.41
N VAL A 28 -3.35 2.60 -1.97
CA VAL A 28 -4.14 3.52 -2.80
C VAL A 28 -4.74 4.65 -1.97
N LEU A 29 -5.18 4.42 -0.73
CA LEU A 29 -5.67 5.51 0.12
C LEU A 29 -4.54 6.50 0.44
N PRO A 30 -3.35 6.10 0.90
CA PRO A 30 -2.24 7.04 1.10
C PRO A 30 -1.77 7.73 -0.17
N VAL A 31 -1.58 6.99 -1.27
CA VAL A 31 -1.11 7.57 -2.55
C VAL A 31 -2.14 8.51 -3.14
N GLY A 32 -3.41 8.09 -3.21
CA GLY A 32 -4.52 8.92 -3.67
C GLY A 32 -4.72 10.14 -2.79
N TYR A 33 -4.60 9.98 -1.47
CA TYR A 33 -4.60 11.09 -0.53
C TYR A 33 -3.42 12.02 -0.83
N MET A 34 -2.17 11.52 -0.91
CA MET A 34 -0.97 12.29 -1.27
C MET A 34 -1.15 13.03 -2.57
N MET A 35 -1.64 12.41 -3.63
CA MET A 35 -1.89 13.08 -4.90
C MET A 35 -2.99 14.14 -4.80
N PHE A 36 -4.08 13.88 -4.07
CA PHE A 36 -5.18 14.83 -3.89
C PHE A 36 -4.79 16.03 -3.02
N ARG A 37 -4.07 15.82 -1.91
CA ARG A 37 -3.57 16.91 -1.04
C ARG A 37 -2.39 17.65 -1.66
N ASN A 38 -1.56 16.98 -2.45
CA ASN A 38 -0.40 17.56 -3.14
C ASN A 38 -0.78 18.31 -4.43
N LYS A 39 -2.08 18.45 -4.75
CA LYS A 39 -2.56 19.36 -5.80
C LYS A 39 -2.57 20.84 -5.36
N ARG A 40 -2.31 21.16 -4.08
CA ARG A 40 -2.10 22.54 -3.63
C ARG A 40 -0.62 22.91 -3.65
N VAL A 41 -0.13 23.16 -4.87
CA VAL A 41 1.18 23.76 -5.20
C VAL A 41 2.35 22.76 -5.11
N PRO A 42 3.03 22.39 -6.21
CA PRO A 42 4.41 21.94 -6.06
C PRO A 42 5.15 23.11 -5.41
N SER A 43 5.85 22.91 -4.30
CA SER A 43 6.80 23.91 -3.79
C SER A 43 7.94 24.08 -4.82
N SER A 44 7.63 24.69 -5.96
CA SER A 44 8.60 25.35 -6.81
C SER A 44 9.01 26.62 -6.10
N SER A 45 10.33 26.87 -6.07
CA SER A 45 11.04 27.97 -5.40
C SER A 45 11.35 27.66 -3.91
N SER A 46 12.59 27.59 -3.44
CA SER A 46 13.84 28.16 -3.96
C SER A 46 15.05 27.28 -3.57
N TYR A 47 15.64 26.58 -4.54
CA TYR A 47 17.04 26.18 -4.49
C TYR A 47 17.84 27.18 -5.34
N SER A 48 17.83 28.44 -4.91
CA SER A 48 18.52 29.54 -5.59
C SER A 48 18.98 30.63 -4.60
N LYS A 49 19.36 30.23 -3.38
CA LYS A 49 20.12 31.06 -2.42
C LYS A 49 21.00 30.21 -1.49
N GLN A 50 21.93 29.47 -2.06
CA GLN A 50 23.15 29.11 -1.33
C GLN A 50 24.30 29.06 -2.32
N MET A 51 24.62 30.26 -2.79
CA MET A 51 25.89 30.62 -3.40
C MET A 51 26.46 31.75 -2.57
#